data_AF-A0A242K3G0-F1
#
_entry.id   AF-A0A242K3G0-F1
#
_cell.length_a   1.000
_cell.length_b   1.000
_cell.length_c   1.000
_cell.angle_alpha   90.00
_cell.angle_beta   90.00
_cell.angle_gamma   90.00
#
_symmetry.space_group_name_H-M   'P 1'
#
loop_
_entity.id
_entity.type
_entity.pdbx_description
1 polymer ?
#
loop_
_entity_poly.entity_id
_entity_poly.type
_entity_poly.pdbx_seq_one_letter_code
_entity_poly.pdbx_strand_id
1 'polypeptide(L)'
;MNCYLWELEAILEGLSLKSVDDREKLVELAFNLRYVMNAKKPKVSKVFKKDKEENRIKKAFRNIKEKAYDRERVDRIRESLEYFKKRR
;
A
#
# COMPACT_ATOMS: atom_id res chain seq x y z
N MET A 1 24.83 3.26 2.90
CA MET A 1 24.12 2.06 2.40
C MET A 1 23.49 2.46 1.08
N ASN A 2 23.88 1.83 -0.03
CA ASN A 2 23.26 2.07 -1.34
C ASN A 2 22.23 0.96 -1.55
N CYS A 3 20.95 1.30 -1.60
CA CYS A 3 19.85 0.36 -1.81
C CYS A 3 19.11 0.72 -3.09
N TYR A 4 18.71 -0.29 -3.85
CA TYR A 4 17.89 -0.08 -5.04
C TYR A 4 16.50 0.42 -4.62
N LEU A 5 15.87 1.23 -5.49
CA LEU A 5 14.55 1.81 -5.21
C LEU A 5 13.51 0.74 -4.86
N TRP A 6 13.52 -0.40 -5.56
CA TRP A 6 12.58 -1.49 -5.31
C TRP A 6 12.80 -2.17 -3.94
N GLU A 7 14.04 -2.22 -3.45
CA GLU A 7 14.37 -2.76 -2.13
C GLU A 7 13.84 -1.82 -1.04
N LEU A 8 14.05 -0.52 -1.22
CA LEU A 8 13.54 0.50 -0.31
C LEU A 8 12.00 0.48 -0.25
N GLU A 9 11.33 0.38 -1.40
CA GLU A 9 9.87 0.26 -1.48
C GLU A 9 9.37 -1.00 -0.77
N ALA A 10 10.01 -2.14 -0.97
CA ALA A 10 9.64 -3.38 -0.30
C ALA A 10 9.81 -3.29 1.23
N ILE A 11 10.89 -2.64 1.69
CA ILE A 11 11.13 -2.39 3.13
C ILE A 11 10.02 -1.49 3.70
N LEU A 12 9.66 -0.41 3.00
CA LEU A 12 8.61 0.52 3.43
C LEU A 12 7.22 -0.14 3.43
N GLU A 13 6.93 -0.99 2.45
CA GLU A 13 5.71 -1.79 2.40
C GLU A 13 5.65 -2.75 3.59
N GLY A 14 6.72 -3.49 3.84
CA GLY A 14 6.82 -4.41 4.99
C GLY A 14 6.67 -3.70 6.34
N LEU A 15 7.30 -2.53 6.51
CA LEU A 15 7.17 -1.71 7.72
C LEU A 15 5.71 -1.25 7.93
N SER A 16 5.05 -0.87 6.84
CA SER A 16 3.64 -0.45 6.87
C SER A 16 2.73 -1.61 7.27
N LEU A 17 2.95 -2.80 6.73
CA LEU A 17 2.20 -4.02 7.09
C LEU A 17 2.43 -4.41 8.55
N LYS A 18 3.67 -4.34 9.05
CA LYS A 18 3.98 -4.57 10.47
C LYS A 18 3.17 -3.63 11.38
N SER A 19 3.03 -2.35 11.00
CA SER A 19 2.24 -1.40 11.78
C SER A 19 0.75 -1.74 11.86
N VAL A 20 0.22 -2.50 10.90
CA VAL A 20 -1.15 -3.02 10.89
C VAL A 20 -1.27 -4.20 11.86
N ASP A 21 -0.30 -5.11 11.87
CA ASP A 21 -0.26 -6.21 12.83
C ASP A 21 -0.15 -5.71 14.27
N ASP A 22 0.66 -4.68 14.52
CA ASP A 22 0.80 -4.11 15.85
C ASP A 22 -0.52 -3.45 16.32
N ARG A 23 -1.27 -2.83 15.39
CA ARG A 23 -2.62 -2.31 15.67
C ARG A 23 -3.62 -3.44 15.97
N GLU A 24 -3.51 -4.57 15.28
CA GLU A 24 -4.34 -5.75 15.58
C GLU A 24 -4.12 -6.25 17.01
N LYS A 25 -2.85 -6.40 17.43
CA LYS A 25 -2.51 -6.80 18.81
C LYS A 25 -3.06 -5.82 19.85
N LEU A 26 -2.99 -4.51 19.57
CA LEU A 26 -3.56 -3.49 20.46
C LEU A 26 -5.08 -3.61 20.57
N VAL A 27 -5.76 -3.92 19.47
CA VAL A 27 -7.21 -4.16 19.47
C VAL A 27 -7.52 -5.39 20.30
N GLU A 28 -6.79 -6.49 20.12
CA GLU A 28 -6.95 -7.70 20.92
C GLU A 28 -6.77 -7.42 22.43
N LEU A 29 -5.70 -6.70 22.79
CA LEU A 29 -5.44 -6.28 24.16
C LEU A 29 -6.59 -5.43 24.73
N ALA A 30 -7.08 -4.44 23.97
CA ALA A 30 -8.20 -3.60 24.38
C ALA A 30 -9.48 -4.42 24.61
N PHE A 31 -9.71 -5.46 23.80
CA PHE A 31 -10.84 -6.36 23.96
C PHE A 31 -10.73 -7.25 25.21
N ASN A 32 -9.52 -7.64 25.60
CA ASN A 32 -9.25 -8.37 26.83
C ASN A 32 -9.42 -7.45 28.05
N LEU A 33 -8.87 -6.23 28.01
CA LEU A 33 -8.99 -5.23 29.07
C LEU A 33 -10.45 -4.83 29.35
N ARG A 34 -11.30 -4.86 28.33
CA ARG A 34 -12.74 -4.59 28.46
C ARG A 34 -13.40 -5.39 29.58
N TYR A 35 -12.99 -6.63 29.78
CA TYR A 35 -13.53 -7.49 30.83
C TYR A 35 -13.29 -6.88 32.22
N VAL A 36 -12.07 -6.40 32.47
CA VAL A 36 -11.70 -5.72 33.72
C VAL A 36 -12.43 -4.38 33.85
N MET A 37 -12.61 -3.66 32.74
CA MET A 37 -13.26 -2.34 32.72
C MET A 37 -14.80 -2.41 32.73
N ASN A 38 -15.40 -3.60 32.79
CA ASN A 38 -16.85 -3.82 32.70
C ASN A 38 -17.53 -3.05 31.54
N ALA A 39 -16.85 -2.92 30.41
CA ALA A 39 -17.36 -2.15 29.27
C ALA A 39 -18.15 -3.02 28.27
N LYS A 40 -19.10 -2.40 27.56
CA LYS A 40 -19.92 -3.08 26.53
C LYS A 40 -19.04 -3.62 25.40
N LYS A 41 -19.30 -4.83 24.90
CA LYS A 41 -18.53 -5.50 23.83
C LYS A 41 -18.91 -4.96 22.44
N PRO A 42 -18.08 -4.13 21.77
CA PRO A 42 -18.29 -3.83 20.35
C PRO A 42 -17.92 -5.04 19.49
N LYS A 43 -18.33 -5.03 18.21
CA LYS A 43 -17.86 -6.04 17.24
C LYS A 43 -16.43 -5.66 16.80
N VAL A 44 -15.48 -6.59 16.87
CA VAL A 44 -14.08 -6.37 16.43
C VAL A 44 -14.03 -5.80 15.01
N SER A 45 -14.84 -6.36 14.11
CA SER A 45 -14.96 -5.93 12.71
C SER A 45 -15.45 -4.48 12.50
N LYS A 46 -16.01 -3.84 13.54
CA LYS A 46 -16.34 -2.41 13.54
C LYS A 46 -15.18 -1.53 14.01
N VAL A 47 -14.28 -2.07 14.83
CA VAL A 47 -13.13 -1.36 15.40
C VAL A 47 -11.93 -1.46 14.47
N PHE A 48 -11.69 -2.63 13.89
CA PHE A 48 -10.54 -2.89 13.04
C PHE A 48 -10.88 -3.87 11.91
N LYS A 49 -10.41 -3.55 10.71
CA LYS A 49 -10.58 -4.38 9.50
C LYS A 49 -9.22 -4.58 8.85
N LYS A 50 -8.49 -5.60 9.33
CA LYS A 50 -7.14 -5.93 8.88
C LYS A 50 -7.03 -5.99 7.36
N ASP A 51 -7.86 -6.81 6.73
CA ASP A 51 -7.86 -7.01 5.27
C ASP A 51 -8.02 -5.71 4.49
N LYS A 52 -8.82 -4.76 5.00
CA LYS A 52 -9.05 -3.48 4.32
C LYS A 52 -7.81 -2.59 4.40
N GLU A 53 -7.16 -2.54 5.56
CA GLU A 53 -5.95 -1.76 5.78
C GLU A 53 -4.77 -2.35 4.99
N GLU A 54 -4.59 -3.67 5.01
CA GLU A 54 -3.57 -4.34 4.19
C GLU A 54 -3.79 -4.11 2.70
N ASN A 55 -5.02 -4.27 2.21
CA ASN A 55 -5.32 -4.04 0.80
C ASN A 55 -5.08 -2.58 0.40
N ARG A 56 -5.31 -1.63 1.31
CA ARG A 56 -5.01 -0.22 1.07
C ARG A 56 -3.51 0.01 0.93
N ILE A 57 -2.71 -0.60 1.80
CA ILE A 57 -1.23 -0.55 1.75
C ILE A 57 -0.74 -1.17 0.44
N LYS A 58 -1.12 -2.43 0.16
CA LYS A 58 -0.75 -3.15 -1.07
C LYS A 58 -1.10 -2.35 -2.34
N LYS A 59 -2.27 -1.71 -2.39
CA LYS A 59 -2.67 -0.83 -3.51
C LYS A 59 -1.79 0.41 -3.63
N ALA A 60 -1.45 1.06 -2.52
CA ALA A 60 -0.61 2.26 -2.54
C ALA A 60 0.78 1.96 -3.15
N PHE A 61 1.39 0.84 -2.76
CA PHE A 61 2.70 0.42 -3.28
C PHE A 61 2.62 -0.18 -4.70
N ARG A 62 1.53 -0.85 -5.07
CA ARG A 62 1.31 -1.34 -6.44
C ARG A 62 1.15 -0.21 -7.46
N ASN A 63 0.44 0.86 -7.11
CA ASN A 63 0.27 2.03 -7.96
C ASN A 63 1.59 2.77 -8.25
N ILE A 64 2.59 2.64 -7.38
CA ILE A 64 3.94 3.18 -7.62
C ILE A 64 4.62 2.40 -8.74
N LYS A 65 4.52 1.05 -8.72
CA LYS A 65 5.06 0.17 -9.76
C LYS A 65 4.36 0.35 -11.11
N GLU A 66 3.04 0.55 -11.13
CA GLU A 66 2.27 0.72 -12.38
C GLU A 66 2.43 2.12 -13.00
N LYS A 67 2.79 3.14 -12.21
CA LYS A 67 3.15 4.47 -12.74
C LYS A 67 4.53 4.49 -13.44
N ALA A 68 5.32 3.42 -13.35
CA ALA A 68 6.60 3.28 -14.01
C ALA A 68 6.44 2.88 -15.50
N TYR A 69 5.77 3.73 -16.28
CA TYR A 69 5.52 3.65 -17.74
C TYR A 69 4.25 2.93 -18.18
N ASP A 70 3.27 3.74 -18.57
CA ASP A 70 2.30 3.37 -19.62
C ASP A 70 3.07 3.25 -20.95
N ARG A 71 3.64 2.07 -21.21
CA ARG A 71 4.46 1.78 -22.39
C ARG A 71 3.73 2.12 -23.69
N GLU A 72 2.42 1.86 -23.78
CA GLU A 72 1.62 2.23 -24.96
C GLU A 72 1.57 3.75 -25.18
N ARG A 73 1.53 4.54 -24.12
CA ARG A 73 1.56 5.99 -24.24
C ARG A 73 2.94 6.51 -24.64
N VAL A 74 4.01 5.89 -24.14
CA VAL A 74 5.38 6.23 -24.54
C VAL A 74 5.61 5.88 -26.01
N ASP A 75 5.15 4.72 -26.46
CA ASP A 75 5.30 4.27 -27.84
C ASP A 75 4.51 5.15 -28.82
N ARG A 76 3.28 5.56 -28.46
CA ARG A 76 2.50 6.54 -29.26
C ARG A 76 3.16 7.91 -29.37
N ILE A 77 3.78 8.38 -28.29
CA ILE A 77 4.55 9.64 -28.30
C ILE A 77 5.78 9.49 -29.20
N ARG A 78 6.45 8.33 -29.16
CA ARG A 78 7.61 8.03 -29.99
C ARG A 78 7.27 7.97 -31.48
N GLU A 79 6.18 7.31 -31.85
CA GLU A 79 5.67 7.28 -33.23
C GLU A 79 5.31 8.68 -33.74
N SER A 80 4.65 9.48 -32.90
CA SER A 80 4.30 10.86 -33.26
C SER A 80 5.54 11.70 -33.53
N LEU A 81 6.58 11.58 -32.70
CA LEU A 81 7.86 12.29 -32.87
C LEU A 81 8.62 11.83 -34.13
N GLU A 82 8.63 10.54 -34.42
CA GLU A 82 9.21 9.95 -35.65
C GLU A 82 8.53 10.51 -36.91
N TYR A 83 7.20 10.61 -36.90
CA TYR A 83 6.42 11.17 -38.01
C TYR A 83 6.80 12.63 -38.30
N PHE A 84 6.92 13.47 -37.27
CA PHE A 84 7.32 14.88 -37.44
C PHE A 84 8.78 15.03 -37.87
N LYS A 85 9.66 14.11 -37.46
CA LYS A 85 11.07 14.10 -37.86
C LYS A 85 11.26 13.78 -39.34
N LYS A 86 10.46 12.86 -39.91
CA LYS A 86 10.49 12.49 -41.34
C LYS A 86 9.89 13.55 -42.28
N ARG A 87 9.10 14.47 -41.75
CA ARG A 87 8.39 15.50 -42.52
C ARG A 87 9.20 16.79 -42.71
N ARG A 88 10.38 16.88 -42.10
CA ARG A 88 11.33 18.00 -42.22
C ARG A 88 12.57 17.55 -42.99
#